data_AF-A0A7S0ZQM8-F1
#
_entry.id   AF-A0A7S0ZQM8-F1
#
_cell.length_a   1.000
_cell.length_b   1.000
_cell.length_c   1.000
_cell.angle_alpha   90.00
_cell.angle_beta   90.00
_cell.angle_gamma   90.00
#
_symmetry.space_group_name_H-M   'P 1'
#
loop_
_entity.id
_entity.type
_entity.pdbx_description
1 polymer ?
#
loop_
_entity_poly.entity_id
_entity_poly.type
_entity_poly.pdbx_seq_one_letter_code
_entity_poly.pdbx_strand_id
1 'polypeptide(L)'
;KDDTHMKAEHYTRFVDLCGDGVFWACKWELLVDRGDAVKKRQQTDQWVQPARSVRLAALWLCGRTTTEMLDGDAVSPRWDPVLEANPVDEQLLLRLQANER
;
A
#
# COMPACT_ATOMS: atom_id res chain seq x y z
N LYS A 1 -21.25 -3.08 4.11
CA LYS A 1 -20.02 -3.13 4.94
C LYS A 1 -18.91 -2.29 4.30
N ASP A 2 -19.32 -1.29 3.51
CA ASP A 2 -18.43 -0.39 2.77
C ASP A 2 -17.93 0.74 3.67
N ASP A 3 -18.58 0.95 4.82
CA ASP A 3 -18.26 1.99 5.82
C ASP A 3 -16.90 1.79 6.53
N THR A 4 -16.14 0.74 6.19
CA THR A 4 -14.79 0.49 6.76
C THR A 4 -13.64 0.75 5.79
N HIS A 5 -13.91 1.16 4.54
CA HIS A 5 -12.87 1.49 3.56
C HIS A 5 -11.94 2.62 4.06
N MET A 6 -12.50 3.59 4.81
CA MET A 6 -11.77 4.71 5.41
C MET A 6 -10.57 4.26 6.25
N LYS A 7 -10.66 3.08 6.91
CA LYS A 7 -9.54 2.57 7.72
C LYS A 7 -8.30 2.27 6.88
N ALA A 8 -8.47 1.78 5.65
CA ALA A 8 -7.36 1.52 4.75
C ALA A 8 -6.67 2.82 4.30
N GLU A 9 -7.43 3.92 4.24
CA GLU A 9 -6.90 5.23 3.84
C GLU A 9 -5.92 5.78 4.86
N HIS A 10 -6.13 5.53 6.15
CA HIS A 10 -5.19 5.93 7.20
C HIS A 10 -3.80 5.27 7.11
N TYR A 11 -3.66 4.15 6.38
CA TYR A 11 -2.37 3.52 6.13
C TYR A 11 -1.72 4.00 4.83
N THR A 12 -2.43 4.81 4.04
CA THR A 12 -1.94 5.31 2.76
C THR A 12 -0.93 6.43 3.00
N ARG A 13 0.15 6.44 2.22
CA ARG A 13 1.20 7.44 2.31
C ARG A 13 1.47 8.03 0.94
N PHE A 14 1.47 9.36 0.87
CA PHE A 14 1.82 10.12 -0.31
C PHE A 14 3.34 10.25 -0.42
N VAL A 15 3.86 10.15 -1.65
CA VAL A 15 5.30 10.23 -1.92
C VAL A 15 5.54 11.16 -3.10
N ASP A 16 6.53 12.05 -2.96
CA ASP A 16 7.05 12.81 -4.12
C ASP A 16 7.89 11.87 -5.00
N LEU A 17 7.20 11.18 -5.90
CA LEU A 17 7.79 10.12 -6.72
C LEU A 17 8.58 10.69 -7.91
N CYS A 18 8.09 11.77 -8.49
CA CYS A 18 8.58 12.33 -9.74
C CYS A 18 9.33 13.65 -9.58
N GLY A 19 9.26 14.31 -8.40
CA GLY A 19 9.84 15.64 -8.19
C GLY A 19 9.12 16.74 -8.96
N ASP A 20 7.88 16.50 -9.41
CA ASP A 20 7.08 17.41 -10.25
C ASP A 20 6.06 18.23 -9.43
N GLY A 21 6.12 18.13 -8.11
CA GLY A 21 5.17 18.77 -7.19
C GLY A 21 3.85 18.01 -7.01
N VAL A 22 3.71 16.83 -7.63
CA VAL A 22 2.59 15.92 -7.39
C VAL A 22 3.06 14.76 -6.52
N PHE A 23 2.41 14.60 -5.38
CA PHE A 23 2.63 13.47 -4.51
C PHE A 23 1.65 12.37 -4.85
N TRP A 24 2.16 11.14 -4.93
CA TRP A 24 1.41 9.98 -5.34
C TRP A 24 1.22 9.01 -4.19
N ALA A 25 0.03 8.44 -4.10
CA ALA A 25 -0.31 7.36 -3.20
C ALA A 25 -1.01 6.24 -3.96
N CYS A 26 -0.83 5.00 -3.53
CA CYS A 26 -1.46 3.83 -4.15
C CYS A 26 -2.14 2.91 -3.13
N LYS A 27 -3.24 2.26 -3.56
CA LYS A 27 -3.94 1.23 -2.79
C LYS A 27 -4.21 0.02 -3.68
N TRP A 28 -3.93 -1.18 -3.18
CA TRP A 28 -4.36 -2.42 -3.82
C TRP A 28 -5.78 -2.78 -3.41
N GLU A 29 -6.63 -3.06 -4.38
CA GLU A 29 -7.90 -3.74 -4.15
C GLU A 29 -7.70 -5.23 -4.28
N LEU A 30 -8.14 -5.97 -3.26
CA LEU A 30 -7.97 -7.42 -3.18
C LEU A 30 -9.33 -8.11 -3.29
N LEU A 31 -9.40 -9.12 -4.15
CA LEU A 31 -10.48 -10.09 -4.16
C LEU A 31 -10.02 -11.32 -3.37
N VAL A 32 -10.83 -11.73 -2.38
CA VAL A 32 -10.50 -12.84 -1.48
C VAL A 32 -11.70 -13.75 -1.22
N ASP A 33 -11.46 -15.06 -1.07
CA ASP A 33 -12.48 -15.96 -0.51
C ASP A 33 -12.46 -15.86 1.03
N ARG A 34 -13.55 -15.36 1.61
CA ARG A 34 -13.68 -15.21 3.07
C ARG A 34 -13.86 -16.55 3.79
N GLY A 35 -14.30 -17.60 3.10
CA GLY A 35 -14.42 -18.94 3.66
C GLY A 35 -13.07 -19.59 3.93
N ASP A 36 -12.04 -19.23 3.16
CA ASP A 36 -10.66 -19.72 3.30
C ASP A 36 -9.81 -18.89 4.29
N ALA A 37 -10.42 -17.93 4.99
CA ALA A 37 -9.70 -17.08 5.94
C ALA A 37 -9.15 -17.87 7.13
N VAL A 38 -7.91 -17.56 7.52
CA VAL A 38 -7.26 -18.20 8.67
C VAL A 38 -8.00 -17.78 9.95
N LYS A 39 -8.47 -18.77 10.71
CA LYS A 39 -9.17 -18.52 11.98
C LYS A 39 -8.22 -17.83 12.96
N LYS A 40 -8.64 -16.67 13.44
CA LYS A 40 -7.89 -15.87 14.42
C LYS A 40 -8.03 -16.46 15.81
N ARG A 41 -6.95 -16.41 16.60
CA ARG A 41 -6.97 -16.78 18.03
C ARG A 41 -7.45 -15.64 18.93
N GLN A 42 -7.31 -14.40 18.46
CA GLN A 42 -7.69 -13.18 19.17
C GLN A 42 -8.75 -12.41 18.36
N GLN A 43 -9.63 -11.68 19.04
CA GLN A 43 -10.63 -10.84 18.38
C GLN A 43 -9.95 -9.57 17.84
N THR A 44 -9.82 -9.51 16.51
CA THR A 44 -9.32 -8.35 15.77
C THR A 44 -10.15 -8.15 14.51
N ASP A 45 -10.23 -6.92 14.02
CA ASP A 45 -10.84 -6.56 12.76
C ASP A 45 -9.94 -6.84 11.54
N GLN A 46 -8.67 -7.21 11.75
CA GLN A 46 -7.71 -7.60 10.70
C GLN A 46 -7.93 -9.03 10.21
N TRP A 47 -7.66 -9.34 8.95
CA TRP A 47 -7.90 -10.66 8.34
C TRP A 47 -6.60 -11.21 7.78
N VAL A 48 -6.37 -12.51 7.95
CA VAL A 48 -5.23 -13.21 7.34
C VAL A 48 -5.78 -14.20 6.33
N GLN A 49 -5.27 -14.12 5.10
CA GLN A 49 -5.70 -14.95 3.99
C GLN A 49 -4.54 -15.82 3.49
N PRO A 50 -4.76 -17.11 3.18
CA PRO A 50 -3.79 -17.91 2.45
C PRO A 50 -3.52 -17.28 1.08
N ALA A 51 -2.26 -17.21 0.65
CA ALA A 51 -1.88 -16.55 -0.60
C ALA A 51 -2.66 -17.07 -1.83
N ARG A 52 -2.97 -18.37 -1.89
CA ARG A 52 -3.77 -18.99 -2.96
C ARG A 52 -5.20 -18.44 -3.09
N SER A 53 -5.71 -17.82 -2.03
CA SER A 53 -7.08 -17.28 -1.92
C SER A 53 -7.13 -15.77 -2.18
N VAL A 54 -5.99 -15.13 -2.43
CA VAL A 54 -5.89 -13.69 -2.67
C VAL A 54 -5.61 -13.43 -4.15
N ARG A 55 -6.35 -12.47 -4.72
CA ARG A 55 -6.12 -11.96 -6.06
C ARG A 55 -6.07 -10.43 -6.04
N LEU A 56 -5.15 -9.85 -6.80
CA LEU A 56 -5.17 -8.40 -7.09
C LEU A 56 -6.34 -8.13 -8.05
N ALA A 57 -7.26 -7.27 -7.65
CA ALA A 57 -8.40 -6.87 -8.47
C ALA A 57 -8.10 -5.56 -9.21
N ALA A 58 -7.52 -4.57 -8.51
CA ALA A 58 -7.18 -3.28 -9.07
C ALA A 58 -6.04 -2.59 -8.30
N LEU A 59 -5.38 -1.65 -8.97
CA LEU A 59 -4.50 -0.65 -8.36
C LEU A 59 -5.19 0.71 -8.44
N TRP A 60 -5.40 1.33 -7.29
CA TRP A 60 -5.93 2.68 -7.18
C TRP A 60 -4.78 3.65 -6.98
N LEU A 61 -4.72 4.70 -7.81
CA LEU A 61 -3.70 5.75 -7.73
C LEU A 61 -4.38 7.08 -7.39
N CYS A 62 -3.75 7.85 -6.52
CA CYS A 62 -4.17 9.20 -6.17
C CYS A 62 -2.96 10.13 -6.23
N GLY A 63 -3.01 11.11 -7.13
CA GLY A 63 -2.05 12.20 -7.20
C GLY A 63 -2.65 13.45 -6.56
N ARG A 64 -1.87 14.14 -5.73
CA ARG A 64 -2.26 15.42 -5.11
C ARG A 64 -1.10 16.39 -5.13
N THR A 65 -1.38 17.65 -5.42
CA THR A 65 -0.50 18.76 -5.10
C THR A 65 -0.57 19.08 -3.61
N THR A 66 0.40 19.83 -3.09
CA THR A 66 0.40 20.27 -1.69
C THR A 66 -0.85 21.07 -1.31
N THR A 67 -1.45 21.78 -2.26
CA THR A 67 -2.69 22.55 -2.05
C THR A 67 -3.94 21.69 -1.97
N GLU A 68 -3.89 20.46 -2.47
CA GLU A 68 -4.99 19.49 -2.42
C GLU A 68 -4.86 18.51 -1.25
N MET A 69 -3.72 18.53 -0.52
CA MET A 69 -3.51 17.73 0.67
C MET A 69 -4.32 18.25 1.85
N LEU A 70 -4.65 17.33 2.76
CA LEU A 70 -5.39 17.62 3.98
C LEU A 70 -4.49 17.51 5.21
N ASP A 71 -4.83 18.24 6.26
CA ASP A 71 -4.16 18.11 7.56
C ASP A 71 -4.28 16.66 8.06
N GLY A 72 -3.13 16.06 8.36
CA GLY A 72 -3.03 14.67 8.78
C GLY A 72 -2.72 13.66 7.66
N ASP A 73 -2.67 14.09 6.39
CA ASP A 73 -2.16 13.25 5.31
C ASP A 73 -0.70 12.85 5.61
N ALA A 74 -0.42 11.54 5.58
CA ALA A 74 0.92 11.03 5.77
C ALA A 74 1.73 11.21 4.47
N VAL A 75 2.85 11.93 4.56
CA VAL A 75 3.72 12.23 3.41
C VAL A 75 5.14 11.75 3.68
N SER A 76 5.76 11.15 2.67
CA SER A 76 7.20 10.90 2.61
C SER A 76 7.83 11.75 1.50
N PRO A 77 8.91 12.52 1.78
CA PRO A 77 9.58 13.33 0.76
C PRO A 77 10.24 12.52 -0.35
N ARG A 78 10.51 11.25 -0.10
CA ARG A 78 11.06 10.30 -1.06
C ARG A 78 10.63 8.90 -0.69
N TRP A 79 10.55 8.01 -1.67
CA TRP A 79 10.39 6.59 -1.43
C TRP A 79 11.70 6.01 -0.87
N ASP A 80 11.62 5.17 0.16
CA ASP A 80 12.76 4.47 0.74
C ASP A 80 12.51 2.96 0.72
N PRO A 81 13.19 2.19 -0.14
CA PRO A 81 12.96 0.76 -0.28
C PRO A 81 13.26 -0.04 0.98
N VAL A 82 14.10 0.47 1.90
CA VAL A 82 14.44 -0.27 3.12
C VAL A 82 13.32 -0.26 4.16
N LEU A 83 12.31 0.60 3.98
CA LEU A 83 11.13 0.69 4.85
C LEU A 83 9.97 -0.18 4.37
N GLU A 84 10.12 -0.87 3.24
CA GLU A 84 9.10 -1.78 2.71
C GLU A 84 8.90 -3.00 3.61
N ALA A 85 7.75 -3.68 3.48
CA ALA A 85 7.42 -4.83 4.33
C ALA A 85 8.40 -6.02 4.17
N ASN A 86 9.08 -6.12 3.02
CA ASN A 86 10.13 -7.11 2.78
C ASN A 86 11.33 -6.46 2.05
N PRO A 87 12.17 -5.70 2.77
CA PRO A 87 13.18 -4.84 2.16
C PRO A 87 14.40 -5.61 1.63
N VAL A 88 14.55 -6.88 2.01
CA VAL A 88 15.65 -7.77 1.61
C VAL A 88 15.21 -8.85 0.62
N ASP A 89 14.04 -8.69 0.01
CA ASP A 89 13.61 -9.57 -1.06
C ASP A 89 14.62 -9.54 -2.22
N GLU A 90 15.25 -10.68 -2.52
CA GLU A 90 16.30 -10.76 -3.54
C GLU A 90 15.81 -10.26 -4.92
N GLN A 91 14.52 -10.48 -5.26
CA GLN A 91 13.98 -9.99 -6.53
C GLN A 91 13.78 -8.47 -6.51
N LEU A 92 13.38 -7.90 -5.37
CA LEU A 92 13.31 -6.45 -5.21
C LEU A 92 14.69 -5.81 -5.33
N LEU A 93 15.70 -6.37 -4.65
CA LEU A 93 17.07 -5.87 -4.69
C LEU A 93 17.65 -5.87 -6.12
N LEU A 94 17.41 -6.95 -6.87
CA LEU A 94 17.82 -7.03 -8.29
C LEU A 94 17.16 -5.96 -9.17
N ARG A 95 15.89 -5.63 -8.92
CA ARG A 95 15.17 -4.59 -9.67
C ARG A 95 15.66 -3.18 -9.34
N LEU A 96 15.96 -2.90 -8.08
CA LEU A 96 16.50 -1.61 -7.66
C LEU A 96 17.86 -1.32 -8.32
N GLN A 97 18.77 -2.30 -8.31
CA GLN A 97 20.08 -2.21 -8.96
C GLN A 97 20.00 -2.03 -10.50
N ALA A 98 18.88 -2.43 -11.12
CA ALA A 98 18.67 -2.24 -12.55
C ALA A 98 18.22 -0.82 -12.90
N ASN A 99 17.49 -0.14 -12.00
CA ASN A 99 16.95 1.20 -12.21
C ASN A 99 17.93 2.33 -11.81
N GLU A 100 19.03 2.00 -11.13
CA GLU A 100 20.11 2.94 -10.76
C GLU A 100 21.19 3.09 -11.86
N ARG A 101 20.98 2.53 -13.06
CA ARG A 101 21.86 2.64 -14.24
C ARG A 101 21.21 3.45 -15.35
#